data_AF-A0A2V9XJX2-F1
#
_entry.id   AF-A0A2V9XJX2-F1
#
_cell.length_a   1.000
_cell.length_b   1.000
_cell.length_c   1.000
_cell.angle_alpha   90.00
_cell.angle_beta   90.00
_cell.angle_gamma   90.00
#
_symmetry.space_group_name_H-M   'P 1'
#
loop_
_entity.id
_entity.type
_entity.pdbx_description
1 polymer ?
#
loop_
_entity_poly.entity_id
_entity_poly.type
_entity_poly.pdbx_seq_one_letter_code
_entity_poly.pdbx_strand_id
1 'polypeptide(L)'
;MVCLPYVWGEGSPIALSPDGKWALVLRQNMSPPDSALLPTGVGQERKVPTGNVIPNTGQFFPDSKRGLFSGHEPGHASRVYVKNLDGGQPRPITPKGFRLGPYTHSVSPDGKRIASITGDGIALLPVDGGELQALRGSQSGGVPLRWDKEGNVMFIGNRGETACAVSRLDVHTGSRTAWKTFSPSDVAGVVGVACPRISGDEQHYVFGYIRNLSDLFLVQHLK
;
A
#
# COMPACT_ATOMS: atom_id res chain seq x y z
N MET A 1 4.36 -2.61 -33.79
CA MET A 1 5.44 -2.81 -32.80
C MET A 1 4.88 -3.68 -31.71
N VAL A 2 5.23 -4.98 -31.69
CA VAL A 2 4.70 -5.94 -30.74
C VAL A 2 5.58 -5.87 -29.49
N CYS A 3 5.07 -5.29 -28.40
CA CYS A 3 5.71 -5.42 -27.09
C CYS A 3 5.53 -6.87 -26.64
N LEU A 4 6.55 -7.69 -26.86
CA LEU A 4 6.63 -8.99 -26.21
C LEU A 4 6.88 -8.77 -24.71
N PRO A 5 6.16 -9.47 -23.81
CA PRO A 5 6.43 -9.39 -22.39
C PRO A 5 7.83 -9.91 -22.08
N TYR A 6 8.70 -9.04 -21.57
CA TYR A 6 10.01 -9.42 -21.01
C TYR A 6 9.79 -9.75 -19.53
N VAL A 7 10.21 -10.94 -19.10
CA VAL A 7 10.10 -11.35 -17.69
C VAL A 7 11.21 -10.64 -16.91
N TRP A 8 10.85 -9.67 -16.06
CA TRP A 8 11.79 -8.82 -15.33
C TRP A 8 12.43 -9.50 -14.10
N GLY A 9 11.90 -10.65 -13.66
CA GLY A 9 12.35 -11.42 -12.50
C GLY A 9 11.20 -12.18 -11.84
N GLU A 10 11.52 -13.09 -10.91
CA GLU A 10 10.50 -13.81 -10.13
C GLU A 10 10.05 -13.02 -8.89
N GLY A 11 8.77 -13.14 -8.55
CA GLY A 11 8.17 -12.55 -7.35
C GLY A 11 6.97 -11.66 -7.64
N SER A 12 6.22 -11.34 -6.59
CA SER A 12 5.08 -10.43 -6.66
C SER A 12 5.57 -8.98 -6.61
N PRO A 13 5.34 -8.15 -7.64
CA PRO A 13 5.69 -6.73 -7.59
C PRO A 13 4.80 -6.01 -6.59
N ILE A 14 5.43 -5.25 -5.68
CA ILE A 14 4.71 -4.57 -4.60
C ILE A 14 4.87 -3.04 -4.62
N ALA A 15 5.97 -2.52 -5.16
CA ALA A 15 6.18 -1.07 -5.27
C ALA A 15 7.21 -0.70 -6.35
N LEU A 16 7.11 0.51 -6.88
CA LEU A 16 8.17 1.18 -7.65
C LEU A 16 8.87 2.21 -6.76
N SER A 17 10.18 2.38 -6.94
CA SER A 17 10.94 3.42 -6.23
C SER A 17 10.56 4.81 -6.75
N PRO A 18 10.55 5.84 -5.89
CA PRO A 18 10.25 7.21 -6.32
C PRO A 18 11.20 7.75 -7.38
N ASP A 19 12.46 7.33 -7.39
CA ASP A 19 13.44 7.66 -8.44
C ASP A 19 13.24 6.89 -9.75
N GLY A 20 12.25 5.99 -9.80
CA GLY A 20 11.88 5.21 -10.98
C GLY A 20 12.87 4.13 -11.37
N LYS A 21 13.93 3.87 -10.59
CA LYS A 21 15.01 2.95 -10.95
C LYS A 21 14.78 1.50 -10.55
N TRP A 22 13.91 1.26 -9.58
CA TRP A 22 13.74 -0.06 -8.96
C TRP A 22 12.27 -0.45 -8.82
N ALA A 23 11.98 -1.71 -9.07
CA ALA A 23 10.78 -2.39 -8.62
C ALA A 23 11.12 -3.26 -7.41
N LEU A 24 10.39 -3.08 -6.30
CA LEU A 24 10.46 -3.96 -5.15
C LEU A 24 9.54 -5.16 -5.38
N VAL A 25 10.09 -6.36 -5.24
CA VAL A 25 9.38 -7.63 -5.35
C VAL A 25 9.46 -8.42 -4.04
N LEU A 26 8.38 -9.14 -3.72
CA LEU A 26 8.36 -10.16 -2.67
C LEU A 26 8.37 -11.55 -3.29
N ARG A 27 9.28 -12.40 -2.83
CA ARG A 27 9.42 -13.78 -3.31
C ARG A 27 8.94 -14.75 -2.24
N GLN A 28 7.63 -14.96 -2.22
CA GLN A 28 6.97 -15.84 -1.24
C GLN A 28 7.21 -17.34 -1.50
N ASN A 29 7.66 -17.69 -2.71
CA ASN A 29 8.02 -19.05 -3.10
C ASN A 29 9.40 -19.49 -2.56
N MET A 30 10.19 -18.57 -1.98
CA MET A 30 11.48 -18.89 -1.36
C MET A 30 11.31 -19.36 0.09
N SER A 31 12.29 -20.13 0.58
CA SER A 31 12.34 -20.58 1.98
C SER A 31 13.68 -20.15 2.61
N PRO A 32 13.69 -19.13 3.48
CA PRO A 32 12.55 -18.27 3.86
C PRO A 32 12.15 -17.30 2.73
N PRO A 33 10.91 -16.77 2.73
CA PRO A 33 10.52 -15.68 1.85
C PRO A 33 11.44 -14.47 2.01
N ASP A 34 11.77 -13.83 0.90
CA ASP A 34 12.62 -12.64 0.92
C ASP A 34 12.09 -11.52 0.01
N SER A 35 12.88 -10.45 -0.10
CA SER A 35 12.59 -9.31 -0.96
C SER A 35 13.81 -8.97 -1.83
N ALA A 36 13.54 -8.48 -3.03
CA ALA A 36 14.56 -8.08 -3.99
C ALA A 36 14.15 -6.79 -4.73
N LEU A 37 15.15 -6.12 -5.29
CA LEU A 37 14.99 -4.98 -6.16
C LEU A 37 15.36 -5.40 -7.59
N LEU A 38 14.39 -5.29 -8.49
CA LEU A 38 14.59 -5.47 -9.92
C LEU A 38 14.81 -4.09 -10.55
N PRO A 39 15.82 -3.89 -11.40
CA PRO A 39 16.00 -2.64 -12.11
C PRO A 39 14.86 -2.43 -13.11
N THR A 40 14.38 -1.20 -13.27
CA THR A 40 13.36 -0.84 -14.27
C THR A 40 13.94 -0.61 -15.66
N GLY A 41 15.27 -0.65 -15.78
CA GLY A 41 16.03 -0.61 -17.03
C GLY A 41 17.11 -1.69 -17.03
N VAL A 42 18.19 -1.46 -17.78
CA VAL A 42 19.33 -2.39 -17.81
C VAL A 42 20.00 -2.44 -16.44
N GLY A 43 20.19 -3.64 -15.91
CA GLY A 43 20.89 -3.86 -14.65
C GLY A 43 20.75 -5.29 -14.14
N GLN A 44 21.27 -5.52 -12.94
CA GLN A 44 21.12 -6.78 -12.23
C GLN A 44 20.20 -6.61 -11.02
N GLU A 45 19.50 -7.69 -10.68
CA GLU A 45 18.74 -7.77 -9.43
C GLU A 45 19.64 -7.51 -8.21
N ARG A 46 19.11 -6.76 -7.24
CA ARG A 46 19.73 -6.61 -5.92
C ARG A 46 18.88 -7.27 -4.84
N LYS A 47 19.46 -8.23 -4.12
CA LYS A 47 18.82 -8.79 -2.92
C LYS A 47 18.65 -7.73 -1.83
N VAL A 48 17.59 -7.83 -1.05
CA VAL A 48 17.34 -6.98 0.13
C VAL A 48 17.28 -7.89 1.36
N PRO A 49 18.43 -8.19 2.00
CA PRO A 49 18.46 -9.10 3.13
C PRO A 49 17.71 -8.50 4.33
N THR A 50 16.81 -9.27 4.93
CA THR A 50 16.03 -8.88 6.11
C THR A 50 16.45 -9.64 7.38
N GLY A 51 17.52 -10.43 7.31
CA GLY A 51 17.99 -11.26 8.42
C GLY A 51 16.92 -12.29 8.81
N ASN A 52 16.56 -12.32 10.09
CA ASN A 52 15.53 -13.23 10.61
C ASN A 52 14.09 -12.71 10.44
N VAL A 53 13.91 -11.51 9.85
CA VAL A 53 12.58 -10.94 9.63
C VAL A 53 12.05 -11.43 8.28
N ILE A 54 10.92 -12.13 8.30
CA ILE A 54 10.21 -12.58 7.10
C ILE A 54 9.26 -11.46 6.64
N PRO A 55 9.52 -10.82 5.48
CA PRO A 55 8.71 -9.71 4.99
C PRO A 55 7.39 -10.22 4.38
N ASN A 56 6.31 -9.43 4.52
CA ASN A 56 4.99 -9.75 3.96
C ASN A 56 4.40 -8.67 3.04
N THR A 57 4.90 -7.44 3.16
CA THR A 57 4.47 -6.24 2.43
C THR A 57 5.70 -5.36 2.24
N GLY A 58 5.59 -4.25 1.52
CA GLY A 58 6.67 -3.28 1.46
C GLY A 58 6.36 -2.06 0.61
N GLN A 59 7.07 -0.98 0.88
CA GLN A 59 7.07 0.24 0.09
C GLN A 59 8.40 0.98 0.28
N PHE A 60 8.70 1.90 -0.62
CA PHE A 60 9.83 2.80 -0.49
C PHE A 60 9.50 4.01 0.38
N PHE A 61 10.52 4.56 1.03
CA PHE A 61 10.49 5.96 1.47
C PHE A 61 10.63 6.90 0.28
N PRO A 62 10.19 8.17 0.41
CA PRO A 62 10.35 9.19 -0.63
C PRO A 62 11.79 9.37 -1.12
N ASP A 63 12.78 9.11 -0.25
CA ASP A 63 14.21 9.22 -0.58
C ASP A 63 14.77 8.12 -1.49
N SER A 64 13.98 7.09 -1.83
CA SER A 64 14.39 5.91 -2.61
C SER A 64 15.55 5.10 -2.00
N LYS A 65 16.00 5.43 -0.79
CA LYS A 65 17.12 4.80 -0.09
C LYS A 65 16.65 3.92 1.05
N ARG A 66 15.49 4.20 1.63
CA ARG A 66 14.89 3.41 2.72
C ARG A 66 13.67 2.62 2.24
N GLY A 67 13.46 1.47 2.85
CA GLY A 67 12.25 0.66 2.72
C GLY A 67 11.47 0.63 4.04
N LEU A 68 10.14 0.66 3.93
CA LEU A 68 9.21 0.34 5.01
C LEU A 68 8.51 -0.96 4.68
N PHE A 69 8.44 -1.90 5.62
CA PHE A 69 7.71 -3.15 5.41
C PHE A 69 7.11 -3.68 6.70
N SER A 70 6.00 -4.42 6.59
CA SER A 70 5.57 -5.30 7.67
C SER A 70 6.23 -6.66 7.52
N GLY A 71 6.56 -7.28 8.65
CA GLY A 71 7.20 -8.59 8.69
C GLY A 71 7.10 -9.19 10.08
N HIS A 72 7.62 -10.40 10.25
CA HIS A 72 7.67 -11.07 11.55
C HIS A 72 8.95 -11.89 11.69
N GLU A 73 9.39 -12.06 12.94
CA GLU A 73 10.42 -13.05 13.29
C GLU A 73 9.73 -14.38 13.62
N PRO A 74 10.41 -15.54 13.46
CA PRO A 74 9.88 -16.83 13.85
C PRO A 74 9.33 -16.82 15.29
N GLY A 75 8.07 -17.21 15.47
CA GLY A 75 7.42 -17.24 16.80
C GLY A 75 6.97 -15.88 17.35
N HIS A 76 7.09 -14.79 16.59
CA HIS A 76 6.71 -13.44 17.03
C HIS A 76 5.58 -12.85 16.17
N ALA A 77 4.79 -11.95 16.78
CA ALA A 77 3.78 -11.18 16.06
C ALA A 77 4.41 -10.22 15.03
N SER A 78 3.65 -9.89 13.97
CA SER A 78 4.13 -8.96 12.95
C SER A 78 4.36 -7.55 13.51
N ARG A 79 5.42 -6.91 13.03
CA ARG A 79 5.82 -5.52 13.30
C ARG A 79 6.11 -4.80 11.99
N VAL A 80 6.15 -3.47 12.05
CA VAL A 80 6.64 -2.64 10.96
C VAL A 80 8.12 -2.33 11.17
N TYR A 81 8.89 -2.45 10.10
CA TYR A 81 10.32 -2.27 10.07
C TYR A 81 10.73 -1.21 9.05
N VAL A 82 11.78 -0.47 9.39
CA VAL A 82 12.51 0.43 8.49
C VAL A 82 13.89 -0.14 8.24
N LYS A 83 14.36 -0.04 6.99
CA LYS A 83 15.67 -0.54 6.57
C LYS A 83 16.29 0.41 5.54
N ASN A 84 17.60 0.61 5.60
CA ASN A 84 18.34 1.16 4.46
C ASN A 84 18.53 0.08 3.39
N LEU A 85 18.25 0.43 2.14
CA LEU A 85 18.24 -0.54 1.04
C LEU A 85 19.65 -0.90 0.56
N ASP A 86 20.66 -0.09 0.90
CA ASP A 86 22.09 -0.34 0.63
C ASP A 86 22.74 -1.27 1.66
N GLY A 87 22.13 -1.49 2.82
CA GLY A 87 22.64 -2.39 3.84
C GLY A 87 22.03 -2.18 5.23
N GLY A 88 22.56 -2.91 6.21
CA GLY A 88 22.12 -2.82 7.61
C GLY A 88 20.89 -3.67 7.93
N GLN A 89 20.69 -3.89 9.23
CA GLN A 89 19.58 -4.70 9.75
C GLN A 89 18.27 -3.91 9.79
N PRO A 90 17.11 -4.54 9.56
CA PRO A 90 15.82 -3.91 9.76
C PRO A 90 15.64 -3.46 11.22
N ARG A 91 15.20 -2.22 11.41
CA ARG A 91 14.86 -1.66 12.71
C ARG A 91 13.34 -1.66 12.90
N PRO A 92 12.79 -2.28 13.96
CA PRO A 92 11.37 -2.18 14.26
C PRO A 92 11.02 -0.76 14.68
N ILE A 93 9.90 -0.24 14.20
CA ILE A 93 9.44 1.13 14.52
C ILE A 93 8.12 1.16 15.29
N THR A 94 7.41 0.03 15.39
CA THR A 94 6.08 -0.03 16.00
C THR A 94 6.08 -0.92 17.26
N PRO A 95 5.22 -0.60 18.24
CA PRO A 95 4.77 -1.56 19.24
C PRO A 95 4.12 -2.81 18.60
N LYS A 96 3.98 -3.90 19.36
CA LYS A 96 3.27 -5.11 18.90
C LYS A 96 1.81 -4.77 18.55
N GLY A 97 1.29 -5.35 17.46
CA GLY A 97 -0.12 -5.21 17.05
C GLY A 97 -0.41 -4.09 16.05
N PHE A 98 0.60 -3.32 15.64
CA PHE A 98 0.47 -2.30 14.61
C PHE A 98 0.49 -2.92 13.20
N ARG A 99 -0.29 -2.36 12.27
CA ARG A 99 -0.38 -2.87 10.89
C ARG A 99 -0.40 -1.72 9.90
N LEU A 100 0.40 -1.84 8.85
CA LEU A 100 0.25 -0.97 7.68
C LEU A 100 -1.11 -1.23 7.02
N GLY A 101 -1.72 -0.17 6.49
CA GLY A 101 -2.89 -0.31 5.64
C GLY A 101 -2.55 -1.03 4.32
N PRO A 102 -3.56 -1.48 3.57
CA PRO A 102 -3.35 -2.22 2.31
C PRO A 102 -2.82 -1.35 1.16
N TYR A 103 -2.60 -0.06 1.38
CA TYR A 103 -2.15 0.91 0.37
C TYR A 103 -0.68 1.32 0.61
N THR A 104 0.10 1.31 -0.47
CA THR A 104 1.55 1.57 -0.47
C THR A 104 1.88 3.06 -0.62
N HIS A 105 1.37 3.93 0.26
CA HIS A 105 1.79 5.35 0.31
C HIS A 105 1.63 5.93 1.72
N SER A 106 1.97 5.13 2.75
CA SER A 106 1.73 5.57 4.12
C SER A 106 2.81 6.49 4.70
N VAL A 107 4.00 6.56 4.09
CA VAL A 107 5.09 7.44 4.50
C VAL A 107 4.79 8.88 4.03
N SER A 108 4.92 9.86 4.92
CA SER A 108 4.78 11.28 4.59
C SER A 108 5.85 11.75 3.59
N PRO A 109 5.61 12.83 2.81
CA PRO A 109 6.57 13.30 1.80
C PRO A 109 7.95 13.66 2.37
N ASP A 110 7.99 14.17 3.61
CA ASP A 110 9.23 14.46 4.34
C ASP A 110 9.94 13.20 4.90
N GLY A 111 9.32 12.03 4.80
CA GLY A 111 9.87 10.77 5.28
C GLY A 111 9.92 10.63 6.80
N LYS A 112 9.21 11.47 7.56
CA LYS A 112 9.28 11.51 9.03
C LYS A 112 8.10 10.84 9.75
N ARG A 113 6.96 10.69 9.07
CA ARG A 113 5.73 10.15 9.65
C ARG A 113 5.17 9.00 8.82
N ILE A 114 4.51 8.06 9.49
CA ILE A 114 3.84 6.93 8.86
C ILE A 114 2.38 6.94 9.28
N ALA A 115 1.48 6.97 8.31
CA ALA A 115 0.05 6.79 8.53
C ALA A 115 -0.29 5.31 8.73
N SER A 116 -1.04 5.01 9.77
CA SER A 116 -1.46 3.66 10.10
C SER A 116 -2.91 3.61 10.50
N ILE A 117 -3.52 2.46 10.26
CA ILE A 117 -4.88 2.17 10.66
C ILE A 117 -4.87 1.69 12.11
N THR A 118 -5.80 2.21 12.91
CA THR A 118 -6.11 1.80 14.28
C THR A 118 -7.61 1.45 14.36
N GLY A 119 -8.07 0.90 15.49
CA GLY A 119 -9.50 0.62 15.69
C GLY A 119 -10.36 1.89 15.60
N ASP A 120 -9.82 3.02 16.07
CA ASP A 120 -10.52 4.30 16.15
C ASP A 120 -10.37 5.18 14.90
N GLY A 121 -9.50 4.80 13.95
CA GLY A 121 -9.28 5.53 12.71
C GLY A 121 -7.85 5.45 12.21
N ILE A 122 -7.22 6.60 12.02
CA ILE A 122 -5.85 6.71 11.51
C ILE A 122 -4.97 7.38 12.56
N ALA A 123 -3.75 6.89 12.70
CA ALA A 123 -2.74 7.49 13.53
C ALA A 123 -1.42 7.72 12.76
N LEU A 124 -0.67 8.74 13.18
CA LEU A 124 0.62 9.11 12.65
C LEU A 124 1.72 8.68 13.62
N LEU A 125 2.64 7.87 13.13
CA LEU A 125 3.78 7.38 13.88
C LEU A 125 5.07 8.07 13.40
N PRO A 126 5.88 8.67 14.28
CA PRO A 126 7.21 9.13 13.93
C PRO A 126 8.14 7.96 13.54
N VAL A 127 8.85 8.10 12.43
CA VAL A 127 9.76 7.07 11.90
C VAL A 127 10.92 6.76 12.86
N ASP A 128 11.39 7.77 13.59
CA ASP A 128 12.49 7.64 14.55
C ASP A 128 12.02 7.11 15.91
N GLY A 129 10.73 6.73 16.02
CA GLY A 129 10.10 6.36 17.27
C GLY A 129 9.54 7.57 18.00
N GLY A 130 8.67 7.31 18.96
CA GLY A 130 7.94 8.34 19.70
C GLY A 130 6.49 7.96 19.92
N GLU A 131 5.72 8.90 20.45
CA GLU A 131 4.29 8.68 20.71
C GLU A 131 3.49 8.64 19.41
N LEU A 132 2.51 7.73 19.40
CA LEU A 132 1.56 7.61 18.31
C LEU A 132 0.54 8.76 18.41
N GLN A 133 0.46 9.59 17.39
CA GLN A 133 -0.47 10.71 17.36
C GLN A 133 -1.74 10.33 16.58
N ALA A 134 -2.91 10.38 17.22
CA ALA A 134 -4.17 10.22 16.51
C ALA A 134 -4.33 11.31 15.44
N LEU A 135 -4.70 10.93 14.22
CA LEU A 135 -4.99 11.88 13.15
C LEU A 135 -6.39 12.46 13.41
N ARG A 136 -6.44 13.69 13.92
CA ARG A 136 -7.68 14.40 14.24
C ARG A 136 -8.61 14.43 13.02
N GLY A 137 -9.89 14.11 13.22
CA GLY A 137 -10.88 14.06 12.13
C GLY A 137 -10.81 12.79 11.28
N SER A 138 -9.91 11.86 11.56
CA SER A 138 -10.01 10.49 11.07
C SER A 138 -11.19 9.77 11.73
N GLN A 139 -11.74 8.77 11.05
CA GLN A 139 -12.90 8.00 11.47
C GLN A 139 -12.57 6.52 11.33
N SER A 140 -13.19 5.68 12.16
CA SER A 140 -13.08 4.22 12.04
C SER A 140 -13.52 3.76 10.64
N GLY A 141 -12.86 2.73 10.13
CA GLY A 141 -13.09 2.20 8.77
C GLY A 141 -12.41 2.99 7.63
N GLY A 142 -11.90 4.19 7.91
CA GLY A 142 -11.15 4.99 6.93
C GLY A 142 -9.75 4.43 6.67
N VAL A 143 -9.36 4.35 5.40
CA VAL A 143 -8.02 3.89 4.99
C VAL A 143 -7.19 5.06 4.44
N PRO A 144 -5.95 5.26 4.90
CA PRO A 144 -5.05 6.25 4.30
C PRO A 144 -4.66 5.76 2.91
N LEU A 145 -5.00 6.53 1.88
CA LEU A 145 -4.67 6.20 0.50
C LEU A 145 -3.31 6.78 0.11
N ARG A 146 -3.08 8.04 0.47
CA ARG A 146 -1.89 8.83 0.08
C ARG A 146 -1.85 10.19 0.79
N TRP A 147 -0.64 10.71 0.99
CA TRP A 147 -0.38 12.11 1.32
C TRP A 147 -0.41 13.00 0.08
N ASP A 148 -0.91 14.21 0.20
CA ASP A 148 -0.67 15.24 -0.82
C ASP A 148 0.82 15.56 -0.95
N LYS A 149 1.18 16.25 -2.04
CA LYS A 149 2.58 16.58 -2.35
C LYS A 149 3.29 17.34 -1.21
N GLU A 150 2.57 18.24 -0.55
CA GLU A 150 3.10 19.11 0.50
C GLU A 150 3.08 18.47 1.90
N GLY A 151 2.42 17.31 2.07
CA GLY A 151 2.31 16.59 3.34
C GLY A 151 1.35 17.21 4.36
N ASN A 152 0.44 18.07 3.90
CA ASN A 152 -0.56 18.76 4.71
C ASN A 152 -1.92 18.05 4.69
N VAL A 153 -2.18 17.25 3.67
CA VAL A 153 -3.47 16.57 3.46
C VAL A 153 -3.26 15.06 3.33
N MET A 154 -4.12 14.31 4.01
CA MET A 154 -4.28 12.88 3.81
C MET A 154 -5.53 12.60 2.98
N PHE A 155 -5.38 11.89 1.86
CA PHE A 155 -6.51 11.31 1.15
C PHE A 155 -6.96 10.05 1.88
N ILE A 156 -8.20 10.06 2.36
CA ILE A 156 -8.81 8.96 3.11
C ILE A 156 -9.92 8.35 2.30
N GLY A 157 -9.80 7.04 2.02
CA GLY A 157 -10.83 6.24 1.39
C GLY A 157 -11.74 5.58 2.41
N ASN A 158 -13.03 5.56 2.14
CA ASN A 158 -14.03 4.77 2.85
C ASN A 158 -14.59 3.77 1.84
N ARG A 159 -14.13 2.51 1.96
CA ARG A 159 -14.49 1.44 1.05
C ARG A 159 -15.91 0.94 1.37
N GLY A 160 -16.84 1.12 0.44
CA GLY A 160 -18.13 0.45 0.43
C GLY A 160 -18.13 -0.80 -0.44
N GLU A 161 -19.31 -1.36 -0.66
CA GLU A 161 -19.49 -2.57 -1.49
C GLU A 161 -19.24 -2.30 -2.97
N THR A 162 -19.87 -1.25 -3.50
CA THR A 162 -19.85 -0.90 -4.94
C THR A 162 -19.08 0.39 -5.24
N ALA A 163 -18.83 1.23 -4.24
CA ALA A 163 -18.09 2.48 -4.39
C ALA A 163 -17.08 2.69 -3.25
N CYS A 164 -15.99 3.42 -3.53
CA CYS A 164 -15.12 3.98 -2.50
C CYS A 164 -15.21 5.51 -2.51
N ALA A 165 -15.72 6.09 -1.43
CA ALA A 165 -15.74 7.52 -1.23
C ALA A 165 -14.38 7.99 -0.71
N VAL A 166 -13.82 9.04 -1.30
CA VAL A 166 -12.53 9.61 -0.91
C VAL A 166 -12.71 11.05 -0.46
N SER A 167 -12.07 11.36 0.66
CA SER A 167 -12.06 12.68 1.29
C SER A 167 -10.64 13.17 1.51
N ARG A 168 -10.48 14.49 1.59
CA ARG A 168 -9.25 15.15 1.99
C ARG A 168 -9.35 15.51 3.46
N LEU A 169 -8.36 15.12 4.24
CA LEU A 169 -8.24 15.47 5.65
C LEU A 169 -6.99 16.32 5.87
N ASP A 170 -7.18 17.55 6.29
CA ASP A 170 -6.08 18.42 6.70
C ASP A 170 -5.47 17.88 8.00
N VAL A 171 -4.16 17.63 7.97
CA VAL A 171 -3.43 16.91 9.03
C VAL A 171 -3.20 17.78 10.26
N HIS A 172 -3.23 19.11 10.11
CA HIS A 172 -2.98 20.06 11.20
C HIS A 172 -4.26 20.42 11.95
N THR A 173 -5.31 20.71 11.19
CA THR A 173 -6.60 21.19 11.70
C THR A 173 -7.59 20.06 11.99
N GLY A 174 -7.44 18.92 11.30
CA GLY A 174 -8.40 17.82 11.30
C GLY A 174 -9.67 18.11 10.48
N SER A 175 -9.64 19.16 9.65
CA SER A 175 -10.77 19.52 8.78
C SER A 175 -10.90 18.52 7.63
N ARG A 176 -12.10 17.97 7.45
CA ARG A 176 -12.42 17.00 6.41
C ARG A 176 -13.28 17.64 5.33
N THR A 177 -12.88 17.43 4.08
CA THR A 177 -13.66 17.82 2.90
C THR A 177 -13.86 16.64 1.97
N ALA A 178 -15.04 16.53 1.37
CA ALA A 178 -15.28 15.54 0.33
C ALA A 178 -14.43 15.86 -0.91
N TRP A 179 -13.95 14.83 -1.60
CA TRP A 179 -13.19 15.01 -2.84
C TRP A 179 -13.83 14.30 -4.03
N LYS A 180 -13.94 12.98 -3.98
CA LYS A 180 -14.47 12.18 -5.09
C LYS A 180 -14.94 10.81 -4.64
N THR A 181 -15.97 10.29 -5.31
CA THR A 181 -16.42 8.90 -5.15
C THR A 181 -16.05 8.09 -6.38
N PHE A 182 -15.45 6.92 -6.18
CA PHE A 182 -14.99 6.02 -7.24
C PHE A 182 -15.91 4.81 -7.29
N SER A 183 -16.61 4.64 -8.40
CA SER A 183 -17.54 3.56 -8.69
C SER A 183 -17.44 3.20 -10.17
N PRO A 184 -17.60 1.93 -10.56
CA PRO A 184 -17.89 1.60 -11.95
C PRO A 184 -19.18 2.29 -12.41
N SER A 185 -19.29 2.56 -13.71
CA SER A 185 -20.48 3.18 -14.32
C SER A 185 -21.70 2.27 -14.27
N ASP A 186 -21.48 0.95 -14.25
CA ASP A 186 -22.49 -0.08 -14.06
C ASP A 186 -22.11 -0.93 -12.84
N VAL A 187 -23.00 -0.96 -11.85
CA VAL A 187 -22.80 -1.67 -10.58
C VAL A 187 -23.41 -3.08 -10.58
N ALA A 188 -24.09 -3.49 -11.66
CA ALA A 188 -24.73 -4.80 -11.72
C ALA A 188 -23.70 -5.94 -11.56
N GLY A 189 -23.95 -6.84 -10.62
CA GLY A 189 -23.04 -7.94 -10.31
C GLY A 189 -21.72 -7.52 -9.65
N VAL A 190 -21.51 -6.24 -9.30
CA VAL A 190 -20.31 -5.83 -8.55
C VAL A 190 -20.39 -6.38 -7.14
N VAL A 191 -19.39 -7.17 -6.77
CA VAL A 191 -19.27 -7.81 -5.44
C VAL A 191 -18.12 -7.25 -4.61
N GLY A 192 -17.40 -6.28 -5.17
CA GLY A 192 -16.38 -5.55 -4.43
C GLY A 192 -15.66 -4.51 -5.29
N VAL A 193 -15.37 -3.37 -4.69
CA VAL A 193 -14.56 -2.29 -5.30
C VAL A 193 -13.31 -2.04 -4.47
N ALA A 194 -12.21 -1.64 -5.09
CA ALA A 194 -11.03 -1.12 -4.40
C ALA A 194 -11.06 0.41 -4.35
N CYS A 195 -10.49 1.00 -3.29
CA CYS A 195 -10.22 2.44 -3.33
C CYS A 195 -9.11 2.72 -4.34
N PRO A 196 -9.07 3.94 -4.92
CA PRO A 196 -8.12 4.24 -5.97
C PRO A 196 -6.67 4.26 -5.46
N ARG A 197 -5.74 3.89 -6.34
CA ARG A 197 -4.36 4.38 -6.28
C ARG A 197 -4.31 5.71 -7.01
N ILE A 198 -3.94 6.76 -6.29
CA ILE A 198 -3.89 8.15 -6.80
C ILE A 198 -2.44 8.47 -7.16
N SER A 199 -2.20 9.04 -8.34
CA SER A 199 -0.88 9.49 -8.78
C SER A 199 -0.38 10.68 -7.95
N GLY A 200 0.93 10.99 -8.05
CA GLY A 200 1.54 12.10 -7.30
C GLY A 200 1.16 13.50 -7.77
N ASP A 201 0.62 13.62 -8.99
CA ASP A 201 0.03 14.86 -9.50
C ASP A 201 -1.44 15.05 -9.08
N GLU A 202 -2.03 14.04 -8.42
CA GLU A 202 -3.43 14.00 -7.97
C GLU A 202 -4.47 14.14 -9.11
N GLN A 203 -4.03 14.13 -10.37
CA GLN A 203 -4.89 14.24 -11.56
C GLN A 203 -5.25 12.87 -12.14
N HIS A 204 -4.40 11.87 -11.90
CA HIS A 204 -4.59 10.52 -12.42
C HIS A 204 -4.86 9.54 -11.28
N TYR A 205 -5.60 8.48 -11.60
CA TYR A 205 -5.87 7.42 -10.66
C TYR A 205 -6.22 6.13 -11.40
N VAL A 206 -6.02 5.01 -10.71
CA VAL A 206 -6.52 3.71 -11.12
C VAL A 206 -7.29 3.09 -9.97
N PHE A 207 -8.39 2.41 -10.25
CA PHE A 207 -9.10 1.59 -9.28
C PHE A 207 -9.62 0.34 -9.98
N GLY A 208 -9.83 -0.72 -9.21
CA GLY A 208 -10.36 -1.98 -9.70
C GLY A 208 -11.64 -2.36 -8.98
N TYR A 209 -12.41 -3.24 -9.59
CA TYR A 209 -13.61 -3.84 -9.01
C TYR A 209 -13.76 -5.28 -9.52
N ILE A 210 -14.50 -6.09 -8.77
CA ILE A 210 -14.81 -7.48 -9.10
C ILE A 210 -16.30 -7.55 -9.41
N ARG A 211 -16.63 -8.17 -10.55
CA ARG A 211 -18.01 -8.51 -10.91
C ARG A 211 -18.18 -10.01 -10.93
N ASN A 212 -19.31 -10.47 -10.41
CA ASN A 212 -19.80 -11.83 -10.57
C ASN A 212 -21.07 -11.77 -11.42
N LEU A 213 -21.03 -12.40 -12.60
CA LEU A 213 -22.15 -12.46 -13.55
C LEU A 213 -22.51 -13.93 -13.76
N SER A 214 -23.80 -14.22 -13.84
CA SER A 214 -24.29 -15.58 -14.04
C SER A 214 -25.58 -15.53 -14.85
N ASP A 215 -25.69 -16.44 -15.82
CA ASP A 215 -26.91 -16.66 -16.57
C ASP A 215 -27.60 -17.92 -16.06
N LEU A 216 -28.91 -17.85 -15.84
CA LEU A 216 -29.73 -19.00 -15.48
C LEU A 216 -30.52 -19.46 -16.71
N PHE A 217 -30.27 -20.68 -17.15
CA PHE A 217 -30.99 -21.30 -18.26
C PHE A 217 -31.97 -22.35 -17.74
N LEU A 218 -33.19 -22.32 -18.28
CA LEU A 218 -34.15 -23.41 -18.12
C LEU A 218 -34.13 -24.27 -19.40
N VAL A 219 -33.67 -25.51 -19.29
CA VAL A 219 -33.71 -26.47 -20.40
C VAL A 219 -34.93 -27.37 -20.24
N GLN A 220 -35.81 -27.37 -21.24
CA GLN A 220 -36.96 -28.27 -21.31
C GLN A 220 -36.80 -29.20 -22.52
N HIS A 221 -37.22 -30.46 -22.37
CA HIS A 221 -37.15 -31.51 -23.41
C HIS A 221 -35.73 -31.95 -23.79
N LEU A 222 -34.96 -32.47 -22.81
CA LEU A 222 -33.76 -33.25 -23.10
C LEU A 222 -34.15 -34.50 -23.90
N LYS A 223 -33.59 -34.67 -25.10
CA LYS A 223 -33.74 -35.89 -25.91
C LYS A 223 -32.75 -36.95 -25.48
#